data_AF-A0A0D6T7H9-F1
#
_entry.id   AF-A0A0D6T7H9-F1
#
_cell.length_a   1.000
_cell.length_b   1.000
_cell.length_c   1.000
_cell.angle_alpha   90.00
_cell.angle_beta   90.00
_cell.angle_gamma   90.00
#
_symmetry.space_group_name_H-M   'P 1'
#
loop_
_entity.id
_entity.type
_entity.pdbx_description
1 polymer ?
#
loop_
_entity_poly.entity_id
_entity_poly.type
_entity_poly.pdbx_seq_one_letter_code
_entity_poly.pdbx_strand_id
1 'polypeptide(L)' 'MKITHDDTTFTMSGLHWTAAYPIEELPKWLAFYRRQRRDFPKAGTAYDAAIEGLEKLANQLRVEVEPSQPGSP' A
#
# COMPACT_ATOMS: atom_id res chain seq x y z
N MET A 1 5.97 -10.95 0.25
CA MET A 1 4.62 -10.45 -0.13
C MET A 1 4.54 -10.43 -1.65
N LYS A 2 3.45 -10.88 -2.25
CA LYS A 2 3.23 -10.74 -3.70
C LYS A 2 2.07 -9.78 -3.93
N ILE A 3 2.27 -8.80 -4.82
CA ILE A 3 1.21 -7.88 -5.24
C ILE A 3 1.02 -8.03 -6.74
N THR A 4 -0.22 -8.26 -7.15
CA THR A 4 -0.66 -8.31 -8.56
C THR A 4 -1.76 -7.29 -8.76
N HIS A 5 -1.99 -6.83 -9.98
CA HIS A 5 -3.08 -5.91 -10.28
C HIS A 5 -3.73 -6.26 -11.61
N ASP A 6 -4.98 -5.88 -11.72
CA ASP A 6 -5.70 -5.73 -12.98
C ASP A 6 -5.97 -4.23 -13.23
N ASP A 7 -6.83 -3.89 -14.20
CA ASP A 7 -7.11 -2.49 -14.55
C ASP A 7 -7.85 -1.71 -13.45
N THR A 8 -8.48 -2.39 -12.49
CA THR A 8 -9.40 -1.78 -11.51
C THR A 8 -9.09 -2.10 -10.06
N THR A 9 -8.33 -3.16 -9.80
CA THR A 9 -8.04 -3.67 -8.47
C THR A 9 -6.60 -4.18 -8.36
N PHE A 10 -6.11 -4.23 -7.14
CA PHE A 10 -4.85 -4.87 -6.80
C PHE A 10 -5.07 -5.93 -5.73
N THR A 11 -4.40 -7.05 -5.90
CA THR A 11 -4.42 -8.19 -5.00
C THR A 11 -3.12 -8.27 -4.24
N MET A 12 -3.23 -8.31 -2.91
CA MET A 12 -2.15 -8.53 -1.96
C MET A 12 -2.21 -9.98 -1.46
N SER A 13 -1.16 -10.75 -1.71
CA SER A 13 -1.00 -12.11 -1.20
C SER A 13 0.15 -12.20 -0.19
N GLY A 14 -0.21 -12.52 1.04
CA GLY A 14 0.69 -12.93 2.11
C GLY A 14 0.90 -14.46 2.14
N LEU A 15 1.57 -14.96 3.18
CA LEU A 15 1.82 -16.40 3.34
C LEU A 15 0.54 -17.22 3.57
N HIS A 16 -0.43 -16.65 4.27
CA HIS A 16 -1.66 -17.35 4.67
C HIS A 16 -2.94 -16.61 4.30
N TRP A 17 -2.82 -15.49 3.59
CA TRP A 17 -3.95 -14.63 3.26
C TRP A 17 -3.79 -14.02 1.87
N THR A 18 -4.92 -13.79 1.22
CA THR A 18 -5.01 -13.03 -0.04
C THR A 18 -6.20 -12.11 0.06
N ALA A 19 -6.02 -10.83 -0.28
CA ALA A 19 -7.10 -9.86 -0.36
C ALA A 19 -6.95 -8.97 -1.59
N ALA A 20 -8.08 -8.64 -2.22
CA ALA A 20 -8.15 -7.74 -3.36
C ALA A 20 -8.82 -6.42 -2.96
N TYR A 21 -8.27 -5.32 -3.44
CA TYR A 21 -8.70 -3.96 -3.12
C TYR A 21 -8.79 -3.11 -4.40
N PRO A 22 -9.67 -2.11 -4.48
CA PRO A 22 -9.73 -1.20 -5.62
C PRO A 22 -8.42 -0.42 -5.81
N ILE A 23 -7.98 -0.21 -7.04
CA ILE A 23 -6.79 0.60 -7.37
C ILE A 23 -6.91 2.04 -6.86
N GLU A 24 -8.11 2.59 -6.81
CA GLU A 24 -8.37 3.91 -6.25
C GLU A 24 -8.00 4.01 -4.76
N GLU A 25 -8.02 2.90 -4.02
CA GLU A 25 -7.61 2.86 -2.62
C GLU A 25 -6.09 2.65 -2.44
N LEU A 26 -5.33 2.46 -3.52
CA LEU A 26 -3.88 2.27 -3.46
C LEU A 26 -3.15 3.34 -2.62
N PRO A 27 -3.36 4.66 -2.82
CA PRO A 27 -2.69 5.67 -2.01
C PRO A 27 -3.07 5.59 -0.52
N LYS A 28 -4.34 5.25 -0.22
CA LYS A 28 -4.84 5.05 1.15
C LYS A 28 -4.14 3.88 1.83
N TRP A 29 -4.01 2.73 1.15
CA TRP A 29 -3.31 1.56 1.67
C TRP A 29 -1.82 1.82 1.86
N LEU A 30 -1.17 2.49 0.92
CA LEU A 30 0.24 2.85 1.04
C LEU A 30 0.49 3.77 2.25
N ALA A 31 -0.32 4.81 2.42
CA ALA A 31 -0.26 5.70 3.58
C ALA A 31 -0.49 4.94 4.89
N PHE A 32 -1.45 4.01 4.92
CA PHE A 32 -1.73 3.15 6.07
C PHE A 32 -0.52 2.31 6.48
N TYR A 33 0.10 1.59 5.54
CA TYR A 33 1.26 0.75 5.87
C TYR A 33 2.49 1.56 6.27
N ARG A 34 2.74 2.72 5.64
CA ARG A 34 3.79 3.65 6.07
C ARG A 34 3.55 4.14 7.51
N ARG A 35 2.31 4.50 7.83
CA ARG A 35 1.92 4.88 9.19
C ARG A 35 2.12 3.73 10.17
N GLN A 36 1.70 2.51 9.84
CA GLN A 36 1.90 1.32 10.69
C GLN A 36 3.39 1.07 10.95
N ARG A 37 4.25 1.16 9.93
CA ARG A 37 5.71 1.04 10.10
C ARG A 37 6.28 2.07 11.08
N ARG A 38 5.81 3.31 11.00
CA ARG A 38 6.23 4.39 11.91
C ARG A 38 5.71 4.19 13.33
N ASP A 39 4.43 3.85 13.47
CA ASP A 39 3.74 3.77 14.76
C ASP A 39 4.08 2.45 15.50
N PHE A 40 4.48 1.38 14.79
CA PHE A 40 4.86 0.07 15.33
C PHE A 40 6.29 -0.34 14.94
N PRO A 41 7.33 0.35 15.45
CA PRO A 41 8.73 0.04 15.13
C PRO A 41 9.14 -1.37 15.58
N LYS A 42 8.44 -1.96 16.55
CA LYS A 42 8.64 -3.35 17.01
C LYS A 42 8.31 -4.40 15.95
N ALA A 43 7.49 -4.05 14.95
CA ALA A 43 7.17 -4.94 13.83
C ALA A 43 8.34 -5.05 12.83
N GLY A 44 9.39 -4.24 12.98
CA GLY A 44 10.59 -4.28 12.15
C GLY A 44 10.25 -4.13 10.67
N THR A 45 10.66 -5.11 9.87
CA THR A 45 10.50 -5.13 8.41
C THR A 45 9.20 -5.80 7.95
N ALA A 46 8.28 -6.13 8.86
CA ALA A 46 7.05 -6.85 8.52
C ALA A 46 6.17 -6.11 7.48
N TYR A 47 6.21 -4.78 7.47
CA TYR A 47 5.44 -3.95 6.52
C TYR A 47 6.24 -3.55 5.28
N ASP A 48 7.57 -3.72 5.27
CA ASP A 48 8.42 -3.21 4.19
C ASP A 48 8.07 -3.85 2.85
N ALA A 49 7.84 -5.17 2.84
CA ALA A 49 7.45 -5.88 1.62
C ALA A 49 6.06 -5.45 1.08
N ALA A 50 5.16 -4.99 1.94
CA ALA A 50 3.85 -4.47 1.54
C ALA A 50 4.01 -3.04 0.98
N ILE A 51 4.77 -2.18 1.66
CA ILE A 51 5.06 -0.81 1.25
C ILE A 51 5.77 -0.80 -0.12
N GLU A 52 6.85 -1.57 -0.27
CA GLU A 52 7.63 -1.64 -1.51
C GLU A 52 6.77 -2.13 -2.69
N GLY A 53 5.93 -3.15 -2.47
CA GLY A 53 5.02 -3.65 -3.49
C GLY A 53 3.98 -2.60 -3.91
N LEU A 54 3.40 -1.88 -2.95
CA LEU A 54 2.41 -0.84 -3.22
C LEU A 54 3.03 0.39 -3.90
N GLU A 55 4.25 0.79 -3.50
CA GLU A 55 5.00 1.87 -4.14
C GLU A 55 5.34 1.52 -5.59
N LYS A 56 5.78 0.28 -5.82
CA LYS A 56 6.05 -0.20 -7.18
C LYS A 56 4.80 -0.17 -8.04
N LEU A 57 3.66 -0.60 -7.49
CA LEU A 57 2.38 -0.55 -8.18
C LEU A 57 1.95 0.90 -8.49
N ALA A 58 2.10 1.82 -7.53
CA ALA A 58 1.80 3.24 -7.74
C ALA A 58 2.64 3.83 -8.88
N ASN A 59 3.94 3.52 -8.89
CA ASN A 59 4.85 3.95 -9.95
C ASN A 59 4.48 3.35 -11.31
N GLN A 60 4.07 2.07 -11.36
CA GLN A 60 3.64 1.42 -12.61
C GLN A 60 2.38 2.05 -13.19
N LEU A 61 1.41 2.38 -12.33
CA LEU A 61 0.16 3.00 -12.73
C LEU A 61 0.28 4.52 -12.95
N ARG A 62 1.45 5.11 -12.65
CA ARG A 62 1.67 6.56 -12.58
C ARG A 62 0.62 7.26 -11.71
N VAL A 63 0.13 6.56 -10.69
CA VAL A 63 -0.74 7.15 -9.68
C VAL A 63 0.15 8.06 -8.85
N GLU A 64 -0.03 9.36 -8.99
CA GLU A 64 0.63 10.33 -8.13
C GLU A 64 0.11 10.09 -6.72
N VAL A 65 0.97 9.53 -5.86
CA VAL A 65 0.70 9.41 -4.44
C VAL A 65 0.83 10.83 -3.89
N GLU A 66 -0.22 11.65 -4.06
CA GLU A 66 -0.26 12.96 -3.43
C GLU A 66 -0.02 12.76 -1.92
N PRO A 67 0.98 13.44 -1.34
CA PRO A 67 1.22 13.37 0.09
C PRO A 67 -0.03 13.92 0.75
N SER A 68 -0.80 13.03 1.37
CA SER A 68 -2.10 13.30 1.99
C SER A 68 -2.16 14.71 2.57
N GLN A 69 -2.85 15.59 1.84
CA GLN A 69 -3.12 16.95 2.27
C GLN A 69 -3.79 16.88 3.65
N PRO A 70 -3.27 17.55 4.68
CA PRO A 70 -3.93 17.57 5.98
C PRO A 70 -5.26 18.27 5.80
N GLY A 71 -6.36 17.52 5.97
CA GLY A 71 -7.69 18.10 6.06
C GLY A 71 -7.72 19.15 7.18
N SER A 72 -7.93 20.40 6.80
CA SER A 72 -8.48 21.50 7.60
C SER A 72 -9.56 22.13 6.72
N PRO A 73 -10.63 22.76 7.27
CA PRO A 73 -10.79 23.28 8.64
C PRO A 73 -11.79 22.52 9.52
#